data_AF-A0A973MX02-F1
#
_entry.id   AF-A0A973MX02-F1
#
_cell.length_a   1.000
_cell.length_b   1.000
_cell.length_c   1.000
_cell.angle_alpha   90.00
_cell.angle_beta   90.00
_cell.angle_gamma   90.00
#
_symmetry.space_group_name_H-M   'P 1'
#
loop_
_entity.id
_entity.type
_entity.pdbx_description
1 polymer ?
#
loop_
_entity_poly.entity_id
_entity_poly.type
_entity_poly.pdbx_seq_one_letter_code
_entity_poly.pdbx_strand_id
1 'polypeptide(L)'
;MPSSTSSSDPGAAPKGIVQREGALPAGLRQTASDRPGEAQPVPTRDIPKQPWGGILLGVVGALIIGAVALEVNARQRIGLHAGDLDNSEIAWSNEKLRAAGAPAAIVGDSRILFDTDLDRFEALTGVRPIQLAIHGTSALTLLENMADDKDFKGVLIVGLADTMFFQPFDGY
;
A
#
# COMPACT_ATOMS: atom_id res chain seq x y z
N MET A 1 49.75 -46.68 18.43
CA MET A 1 49.41 -47.20 17.07
C MET A 1 48.56 -46.15 16.35
N PRO A 2 48.69 -46.03 15.02
CA PRO A 2 49.02 -44.76 14.35
C PRO A 2 47.82 -43.98 13.77
N SER A 3 48.06 -42.69 13.59
CA SER A 3 47.26 -41.74 12.81
C SER A 3 47.01 -42.25 11.39
N SER A 4 45.74 -42.30 10.98
CA SER A 4 45.37 -42.54 9.59
C SER A 4 45.48 -41.24 8.80
N THR A 5 46.53 -41.10 8.00
CA THR A 5 46.56 -40.20 6.86
C THR A 5 45.80 -40.87 5.71
N SER A 6 44.56 -40.46 5.49
CA SER A 6 43.84 -40.82 4.27
C SER A 6 44.36 -39.97 3.12
N SER A 7 45.21 -40.58 2.30
CA SER A 7 45.59 -40.12 0.97
C SER A 7 44.36 -39.70 0.17
N SER A 8 44.30 -38.44 -0.25
CA SER A 8 43.37 -37.99 -1.29
C SER A 8 44.17 -37.88 -2.58
N ASP A 9 43.92 -38.80 -3.50
CA ASP A 9 44.41 -38.77 -4.88
C ASP A 9 44.00 -37.45 -5.57
N PRO A 10 44.91 -36.69 -6.20
CA PRO A 10 44.57 -35.46 -6.90
C PRO A 10 44.06 -35.72 -8.34
N GLY A 11 43.38 -36.85 -8.56
CA GLY A 11 43.08 -37.36 -9.91
C GLY A 11 41.60 -37.45 -10.31
N ALA A 12 40.64 -37.21 -9.41
CA ALA A 12 39.23 -37.39 -9.72
C ALA A 12 38.44 -36.08 -9.56
N ALA A 13 38.08 -35.47 -10.68
CA ALA A 13 37.12 -34.36 -10.71
C ALA A 13 35.78 -34.82 -10.11
N PRO A 14 35.18 -34.08 -9.16
CA PRO A 14 33.87 -34.43 -8.63
C PRO A 14 32.82 -34.28 -9.73
N LYS A 15 32.33 -35.41 -10.23
CA LYS A 15 31.14 -35.46 -11.11
C LYS A 15 29.94 -35.00 -10.28
N GLY A 16 29.48 -33.77 -10.52
CA GLY A 16 28.27 -33.26 -9.89
C GLY A 16 28.21 -31.76 -9.62
N ILE A 17 29.02 -30.92 -10.27
CA ILE A 17 28.78 -29.48 -10.21
C ILE A 17 27.58 -29.19 -11.10
N VAL A 18 26.40 -29.06 -10.47
CA VAL A 18 25.23 -28.44 -11.08
C VAL A 18 25.67 -27.06 -11.55
N GLN A 19 25.78 -26.89 -12.86
CA GLN A 19 26.13 -25.63 -13.50
C GLN A 19 24.95 -24.69 -13.27
N ARG A 20 24.94 -23.96 -12.15
CA ARG A 20 24.00 -22.87 -11.94
C ARG A 20 24.31 -21.83 -13.00
N GLU A 21 23.38 -21.64 -13.91
CA GLU A 21 23.43 -20.61 -14.95
C GLU A 21 23.68 -19.26 -14.27
N GLY A 22 24.88 -18.70 -14.45
CA GLY A 22 25.37 -17.49 -13.78
C GLY A 22 26.57 -17.66 -12.84
N ALA A 23 27.04 -18.88 -12.56
CA ALA A 23 28.31 -19.07 -11.85
C ALA A 23 29.49 -19.07 -12.86
N LEU A 24 30.40 -18.10 -12.71
CA LEU A 24 31.65 -18.06 -13.48
C LEU A 24 32.43 -19.38 -13.30
N PRO A 25 33.09 -19.90 -14.36
CA PRO A 25 33.87 -21.13 -14.30
C PRO A 25 34.92 -21.13 -13.16
N ALA A 26 35.25 -22.32 -12.64
CA ALA A 26 36.30 -22.46 -11.64
C ALA A 26 37.63 -21.86 -12.18
N GLY A 27 38.21 -20.91 -11.44
CA GLY A 27 39.38 -20.12 -11.86
C GLY A 27 39.10 -18.67 -12.26
N LEU A 28 37.83 -18.28 -12.49
CA LEU A 28 37.43 -16.89 -12.82
C LEU A 28 36.97 -16.07 -11.62
N ARG A 29 36.74 -16.71 -10.46
CA ARG A 29 36.58 -16.00 -9.18
C ARG A 29 37.95 -15.89 -8.51
N GLN A 30 38.66 -14.81 -8.79
CA GLN A 30 39.83 -14.44 -8.00
C GLN A 30 39.31 -13.71 -6.77
N THR A 31 39.32 -14.39 -5.62
CA THR A 31 38.93 -13.75 -4.36
C THR A 31 40.17 -13.17 -3.67
N ALA A 32 39.99 -12.16 -2.82
CA ALA A 32 41.11 -11.52 -2.13
C ALA A 32 41.94 -12.49 -1.26
N SER A 33 41.34 -13.62 -0.85
CA SER A 33 42.00 -14.72 -0.14
C SER A 33 43.01 -15.50 -0.98
N ASP A 34 42.89 -15.46 -2.32
CA ASP A 34 43.73 -16.26 -3.22
C ASP A 34 45.04 -15.55 -3.59
N ARG A 35 45.16 -14.24 -3.33
CA ARG A 35 46.38 -13.43 -3.55
C ARG A 35 46.55 -12.32 -2.50
N PRO A 36 47.16 -12.64 -1.34
CA PRO A 36 47.45 -11.65 -0.32
C PRO A 36 48.50 -10.64 -0.83
N GLY A 37 48.19 -9.34 -0.80
CA GLY A 37 49.12 -8.28 -1.17
C GLY A 37 48.99 -7.74 -2.60
N GLU A 38 48.10 -8.31 -3.43
CA GLU A 38 47.75 -7.75 -4.74
C GLU A 38 46.43 -6.96 -4.67
N ALA A 39 46.40 -5.74 -5.21
CA ALA A 39 45.17 -4.96 -5.32
C ALA A 39 44.21 -5.67 -6.30
N GLN A 40 43.06 -6.11 -5.80
CA GLN A 40 42.05 -6.75 -6.64
C GLN A 40 41.38 -5.70 -7.54
N PRO A 41 41.10 -6.03 -8.82
CA PRO A 41 40.27 -5.17 -9.66
C PRO A 41 38.89 -5.05 -9.03
N VAL A 42 38.31 -3.84 -9.05
CA VAL A 42 36.97 -3.58 -8.54
C VAL A 42 35.98 -4.53 -9.24
N PRO A 43 35.25 -5.39 -8.50
CA PRO A 43 34.29 -6.30 -9.11
C PRO A 43 33.25 -5.52 -9.92
N THR A 44 33.30 -5.64 -11.25
CA THR A 44 32.28 -5.09 -12.12
C THR A 44 31.14 -6.08 -12.23
N ARG A 45 29.91 -5.64 -11.94
CA ARG A 45 28.72 -6.44 -12.19
C ARG A 45 28.40 -6.41 -13.67
N ASP A 46 28.35 -7.57 -14.31
CA ASP A 46 27.87 -7.70 -15.67
C ASP A 46 26.38 -7.32 -15.72
N ILE A 47 26.06 -6.26 -16.45
CA ILE A 47 24.68 -5.86 -16.73
C ILE A 47 24.27 -6.47 -18.06
N PRO A 48 23.23 -7.33 -18.10
CA PRO A 48 22.74 -7.89 -19.36
C PRO A 48 22.35 -6.78 -20.33
N LYS A 49 22.75 -6.94 -21.60
CA LYS A 49 22.33 -6.03 -22.67
C LYS A 49 20.86 -6.28 -23.00
N GLN A 50 19.97 -5.48 -22.43
CA GLN A 50 18.55 -5.47 -22.72
C GLN A 50 18.18 -4.23 -23.54
N PRO A 51 17.08 -4.25 -24.32
CA PRO A 51 16.61 -3.10 -25.09
C PRO A 51 15.93 -2.07 -24.17
N TRP A 52 16.68 -1.49 -23.23
CA TRP A 52 16.18 -0.61 -22.17
C TRP A 52 15.33 0.56 -22.68
N GLY A 53 15.68 1.15 -23.83
CA GLY A 53 14.89 2.21 -24.45
C GLY A 53 13.50 1.75 -24.92
N GLY A 54 13.42 0.55 -25.51
CA GLY A 54 12.14 -0.04 -25.93
C GLY A 54 11.25 -0.42 -24.74
N ILE A 55 11.86 -0.95 -23.67
CA ILE A 55 11.16 -1.24 -22.42
C ILE A 55 10.61 0.05 -21.82
N LEU A 56 11.41 1.11 -21.74
CA LEU A 56 10.98 2.41 -21.21
C LEU A 56 9.82 2.98 -22.01
N LEU A 57 9.90 2.96 -23.35
CA LEU A 57 8.80 3.40 -24.22
C LEU A 57 7.53 2.59 -24.00
N GLY A 58 7.64 1.27 -23.86
CA GLY A 58 6.51 0.40 -23.54
C GLY A 58 5.85 0.78 -22.21
N VAL A 59 6.64 1.00 -21.16
CA VAL A 59 6.15 1.40 -19.84
C VAL A 59 5.46 2.78 -19.91
N VAL A 60 6.09 3.76 -20.54
CA VAL A 60 5.51 5.11 -20.69
C VAL A 60 4.20 5.04 -21.49
N GLY A 61 4.16 4.27 -22.58
CA GLY A 61 2.95 4.06 -23.37
C GLY A 61 1.83 3.42 -22.55
N ALA A 62 2.14 2.37 -21.78
CA ALA A 62 1.18 1.71 -20.90
C ALA A 62 0.64 2.65 -19.81
N LEU A 63 1.50 3.49 -19.21
CA LEU A 63 1.08 4.48 -18.22
C LEU A 63 0.17 5.54 -18.81
N ILE A 64 0.50 6.07 -20.00
CA ILE A 64 -0.35 7.05 -20.70
C ILE A 64 -1.71 6.44 -21.05
N ILE A 65 -1.72 5.24 -21.63
CA ILE A 65 -2.97 4.55 -21.99
C ILE A 65 -3.80 4.30 -20.72
N GLY A 66 -3.17 3.84 -19.63
CA GLY A 66 -3.84 3.63 -18.34
C GLY A 66 -4.44 4.91 -17.78
N ALA A 67 -3.68 6.02 -17.79
CA ALA A 67 -4.15 7.32 -17.30
C ALA A 67 -5.32 7.85 -18.14
N VAL A 68 -5.23 7.77 -19.47
CA VAL A 68 -6.32 8.18 -20.38
C VAL A 68 -7.57 7.32 -20.16
N ALA A 69 -7.41 6.01 -20.01
CA ALA A 69 -8.53 5.11 -19.75
C ALA A 69 -9.22 5.42 -18.42
N LEU A 70 -8.43 5.72 -17.36
CA LEU A 70 -8.96 6.11 -16.05
C LEU A 70 -9.72 7.43 -16.14
N GLU A 71 -9.17 8.44 -16.82
CA GLU A 71 -9.79 9.74 -17.00
C GLU A 71 -11.10 9.65 -17.78
N VAL A 72 -11.12 8.88 -18.87
CA VAL A 72 -12.31 8.62 -19.67
C VAL A 72 -13.38 7.91 -18.84
N ASN A 73 -12.99 6.89 -18.06
CA ASN A 73 -13.92 6.19 -17.19
C ASN A 73 -14.52 7.13 -16.13
N ALA A 74 -13.69 7.93 -15.45
CA ALA A 74 -14.13 8.87 -14.44
C ALA A 74 -15.11 9.91 -15.02
N ARG A 75 -14.75 10.59 -16.11
CA ARG A 75 -15.56 11.67 -16.68
C ARG A 75 -16.79 11.20 -17.45
N GLN A 76 -16.67 10.14 -18.25
CA GLN A 76 -17.73 9.76 -19.19
C GLN A 76 -18.66 8.68 -18.66
N ARG A 77 -18.15 7.75 -17.84
CA ARG A 77 -18.97 6.66 -17.31
C ARG A 77 -19.51 6.95 -15.93
N ILE A 78 -18.67 7.47 -15.04
CA ILE A 78 -19.05 7.79 -13.66
C ILE A 78 -19.60 9.23 -13.57
N GLY A 79 -19.14 10.13 -14.46
CA GLY A 79 -19.59 11.53 -14.49
C GLY A 79 -18.87 12.44 -13.49
N LEU A 80 -17.67 12.04 -13.04
CA LEU A 80 -16.88 12.81 -12.07
C LEU A 80 -16.14 13.97 -12.75
N HIS A 81 -16.24 15.14 -12.12
CA HIS A 81 -15.56 16.38 -12.48
C HIS A 81 -14.60 16.83 -11.36
N ALA A 82 -13.67 17.71 -11.73
CA ALA A 82 -12.75 18.28 -10.75
C ALA A 82 -13.54 19.11 -9.73
N GLY A 83 -13.40 18.78 -8.44
CA GLY A 83 -14.14 19.41 -7.34
C GLY A 83 -15.32 18.58 -6.82
N ASP A 84 -15.70 17.48 -7.46
CA ASP A 84 -16.82 16.64 -6.99
C ASP A 84 -16.54 15.91 -5.66
N LEU A 85 -15.26 15.74 -5.31
CA LEU A 85 -14.79 15.14 -4.07
C LEU A 85 -14.36 16.22 -3.05
N ASP A 86 -15.07 17.33 -2.97
CA ASP A 86 -14.76 18.39 -2.01
C ASP A 86 -15.18 17.97 -0.59
N ASN A 87 -14.19 17.78 0.29
CA ASN A 87 -14.41 17.52 1.71
C ASN A 87 -14.55 18.84 2.47
N SER A 88 -15.54 19.64 2.07
CA SER A 88 -15.74 20.96 2.64
C SER A 88 -16.40 20.90 4.02
N GLU A 89 -15.99 21.78 4.92
CA GLU A 89 -16.59 21.94 6.24
C GLU A 89 -18.10 22.27 6.15
N ILE A 90 -18.50 22.99 5.10
CA ILE A 90 -19.91 23.33 4.83
C ILE A 90 -20.72 22.08 4.52
N ALA A 91 -20.21 21.21 3.64
CA ALA A 91 -20.89 19.96 3.31
C ALA A 91 -21.04 19.07 4.55
N TRP A 92 -19.98 18.95 5.35
CA TRP A 92 -20.03 18.20 6.60
C TRP A 92 -21.04 18.79 7.61
N SER A 93 -21.04 20.11 7.78
CA SER A 93 -21.97 20.81 8.68
C SER A 93 -23.43 20.58 8.29
N ASN A 94 -23.73 20.58 6.97
CA ASN A 94 -25.06 20.29 6.47
C ASN A 94 -25.48 18.83 6.76
N GLU A 95 -24.59 17.86 6.56
CA GLU A 95 -24.85 16.46 6.92
C GLU A 95 -25.06 16.30 8.44
N LYS A 96 -24.28 17.00 9.25
CA LYS A 96 -24.46 17.00 10.71
C LYS A 96 -25.85 17.52 11.11
N LEU A 97 -26.32 18.61 10.50
CA LEU A 97 -27.68 19.10 10.76
C LEU A 97 -28.76 18.08 10.39
N ARG A 98 -28.54 17.31 9.31
CA ARG A 98 -29.44 16.21 8.93
C ARG A 98 -29.38 15.04 9.92
N ALA A 99 -28.24 14.82 10.57
CA ALA A 99 -28.07 13.75 11.55
C ALA A 99 -28.97 13.92 12.77
N ALA A 100 -29.30 15.14 13.21
CA ALA A 100 -30.15 15.39 14.39
C ALA A 100 -31.48 14.61 14.37
N GLY A 101 -32.09 14.42 13.21
CA GLY A 101 -33.32 13.63 13.04
C GLY A 101 -33.12 12.21 12.51
N ALA A 102 -31.87 11.77 12.34
CA ALA A 102 -31.56 10.52 11.65
C ALA A 102 -31.62 9.30 12.59
N PRO A 103 -32.18 8.17 12.13
CA PRO A 103 -32.20 6.92 12.90
C PRO A 103 -30.81 6.28 13.06
N ALA A 104 -29.87 6.56 12.14
CA ALA A 104 -28.50 6.07 12.20
C ALA A 104 -27.53 7.11 11.63
N ALA A 105 -26.35 7.19 12.23
CA ALA A 105 -25.22 7.97 11.73
C ALA A 105 -23.92 7.18 11.85
N ILE A 106 -22.96 7.45 10.97
CA ILE A 106 -21.65 6.81 10.95
C ILE A 106 -20.60 7.90 11.17
N VAL A 107 -19.69 7.69 12.13
CA VAL A 107 -18.52 8.55 12.36
C VAL A 107 -17.26 7.72 12.26
N GLY A 108 -16.17 8.33 11.79
CA GLY A 108 -14.87 7.68 11.76
C GLY A 108 -13.86 8.35 10.86
N ASP A 109 -12.80 7.59 10.56
CA ASP A 109 -11.73 8.01 9.67
C ASP A 109 -11.98 7.55 8.21
N SER A 110 -10.95 7.66 7.37
CA SER A 110 -10.99 7.23 5.98
C SER A 110 -11.37 5.74 5.79
N ARG A 111 -11.13 4.87 6.79
CA ARG A 111 -11.43 3.44 6.66
C ARG A 111 -12.93 3.23 6.59
N ILE A 112 -13.68 3.67 7.60
CA ILE A 112 -15.14 3.50 7.55
C ILE A 112 -15.79 4.39 6.49
N LEU A 113 -15.19 5.55 6.17
CA LEU A 113 -15.67 6.43 5.09
C LEU A 113 -15.68 5.72 3.74
N PHE A 114 -14.59 5.02 3.39
CA PHE A 114 -14.43 4.38 2.08
C PHE A 114 -14.87 2.91 2.03
N ASP A 115 -14.93 2.24 3.18
CA ASP A 115 -15.30 0.81 3.26
C ASP A 115 -16.81 0.59 3.47
N THR A 116 -17.58 1.66 3.71
CA THR A 116 -19.04 1.55 3.89
C THR A 116 -19.81 1.82 2.61
N ASP A 117 -20.58 0.83 2.16
CA ASP A 117 -21.61 0.99 1.13
C ASP A 117 -22.96 1.37 1.77
N LEU A 118 -23.37 2.63 1.60
CA LEU A 118 -24.61 3.17 2.19
C LEU A 118 -25.87 2.56 1.56
N ASP A 119 -25.84 2.25 0.27
CA ASP A 119 -26.99 1.66 -0.44
C ASP A 119 -27.18 0.22 0.03
N ARG A 120 -26.09 -0.51 0.22
CA ARG A 120 -26.13 -1.85 0.79
C ARG A 120 -26.63 -1.85 2.24
N PHE A 121 -26.21 -0.88 3.05
CA PHE A 121 -26.69 -0.73 4.42
C PHE A 121 -28.20 -0.48 4.45
N GLU A 122 -28.69 0.44 3.62
CA GLU A 122 -30.12 0.75 3.51
C GLU A 122 -30.93 -0.46 3.04
N ALA A 123 -30.44 -1.20 2.04
CA ALA A 123 -31.10 -2.40 1.56
C ALA A 123 -31.24 -3.51 2.62
N LEU A 124 -30.30 -3.59 3.58
CA LEU A 124 -30.31 -4.60 4.65
C LEU A 124 -31.11 -4.18 5.87
N THR A 125 -31.14 -2.89 6.18
CA THR A 125 -31.70 -2.36 7.45
C THR A 125 -33.01 -1.59 7.26
N GLY A 126 -33.34 -1.21 6.03
CA GLY A 126 -34.45 -0.29 5.72
C GLY A 126 -34.18 1.16 6.13
N VAL A 127 -32.94 1.48 6.54
CA VAL A 127 -32.54 2.78 7.06
C VAL A 127 -31.31 3.28 6.31
N ARG A 128 -31.37 4.49 5.74
CA ARG A 128 -30.18 5.15 5.19
C ARG A 128 -29.44 5.92 6.29
N PRO A 129 -28.20 5.54 6.64
CA PRO A 129 -27.44 6.23 7.67
C PRO A 129 -26.86 7.55 7.11
N ILE A 130 -26.67 8.53 7.99
CA ILE A 130 -25.92 9.75 7.67
C ILE A 130 -24.43 9.50 7.84
N GLN A 131 -23.64 9.74 6.79
CA GLN A 131 -22.19 9.58 6.82
C GLN A 131 -21.53 10.87 7.30
N LEU A 132 -20.89 10.82 8.46
CA LEU A 132 -20.16 11.93 9.09
C LEU A 132 -18.66 11.64 9.25
N ALA A 133 -18.16 10.51 8.76
CA ALA A 133 -16.74 10.19 8.76
C ALA A 133 -15.94 11.17 7.90
N ILE A 134 -14.73 11.51 8.36
CA ILE A 134 -13.83 12.45 7.68
C ILE A 134 -12.48 11.75 7.47
N HIS A 135 -11.95 11.82 6.25
CA HIS A 135 -10.64 11.24 5.97
C HIS A 135 -9.53 11.95 6.76
N GLY A 136 -8.58 11.19 7.31
CA GLY A 136 -7.44 11.77 8.05
C GLY A 136 -7.78 12.36 9.42
N THR A 137 -9.00 12.15 9.92
CA THR A 137 -9.46 12.56 11.26
C THR A 137 -9.49 11.36 12.21
N SER A 138 -9.37 11.62 13.52
CA SER A 138 -9.64 10.61 14.54
C SER A 138 -11.14 10.45 14.78
N ALA A 139 -11.62 9.21 14.76
CA ALA A 139 -13.02 8.92 15.09
C ALA A 139 -13.39 9.35 16.52
N LEU A 140 -12.41 9.46 17.43
CA LEU A 140 -12.63 9.93 18.79
C LEU A 140 -13.17 11.37 18.82
N THR A 141 -12.59 12.28 18.05
CA THR A 141 -13.04 13.68 17.97
C THR A 141 -14.48 13.78 17.46
N LEU A 142 -14.84 12.98 16.46
CA LEU A 142 -16.20 12.96 15.92
C LEU A 142 -17.19 12.28 16.89
N LEU A 143 -16.75 11.27 17.62
CA LEU A 143 -17.54 10.63 18.67
C LEU A 143 -17.82 11.60 19.82
N GLU A 144 -16.82 12.31 20.32
CA GLU A 144 -17.00 13.35 21.36
C GLU A 144 -17.95 14.44 20.87
N ASN A 145 -17.78 14.90 19.63
CA ASN A 145 -18.65 15.89 19.01
C ASN A 145 -20.12 15.44 18.90
N MET A 146 -20.35 14.16 18.61
CA MET A 146 -21.70 13.57 18.57
C MET A 146 -22.26 13.25 19.96
N ALA A 147 -21.40 12.95 20.93
CA ALA A 147 -21.79 12.72 22.32
C ALA A 147 -22.31 14.01 22.98
N ASP A 148 -21.76 15.16 22.59
CA ASP A 148 -22.21 16.49 23.02
C ASP A 148 -23.48 16.97 22.28
N ASP A 149 -23.86 16.29 21.19
CA ASP A 149 -25.05 16.63 20.41
C ASP A 149 -26.32 16.12 21.10
N LYS A 150 -27.10 17.07 21.64
CA LYS A 150 -28.32 16.77 22.38
C LYS A 150 -29.48 16.38 21.48
N ASP A 151 -29.40 16.67 20.19
CA ASP A 151 -30.51 16.47 19.26
C ASP A 151 -30.43 15.09 18.60
N PHE A 152 -29.22 14.54 18.44
CA PHE A 152 -29.05 13.16 17.97
C PHE A 152 -29.59 12.14 18.99
N LYS A 153 -30.48 11.25 18.53
CA LYS A 153 -31.08 10.16 19.32
C LYS A 153 -31.03 8.79 18.63
N GLY A 154 -30.37 8.71 17.46
CA GLY A 154 -30.25 7.50 16.68
C GLY A 154 -29.13 6.56 17.16
N VAL A 155 -28.87 5.53 16.35
CA VAL A 155 -27.72 4.65 16.54
C VAL A 155 -26.48 5.29 15.93
N LEU A 156 -25.43 5.47 16.72
CA LEU A 156 -24.13 5.92 16.23
C LEU A 156 -23.24 4.71 15.96
N ILE A 157 -22.80 4.56 14.72
CA ILE A 157 -21.81 3.56 14.30
C ILE A 157 -20.45 4.24 14.27
N VAL A 158 -19.50 3.73 15.05
CA VAL A 158 -18.16 4.32 15.18
C VAL A 158 -17.15 3.43 14.49
N GLY A 159 -16.52 3.95 13.44
CA GLY A 159 -15.40 3.31 12.77
C GLY A 159 -14.14 3.40 13.62
N LEU A 160 -13.68 2.27 14.14
CA LEU A 160 -12.51 2.23 15.00
C LEU A 160 -11.29 1.77 14.21
N ALA A 161 -10.35 2.69 14.07
CA ALA A 161 -9.03 2.42 13.52
C ALA A 161 -8.00 2.62 14.64
N ASP A 162 -7.47 1.54 15.19
CA ASP A 162 -6.62 1.56 16.40
C ASP A 162 -5.55 2.65 16.37
N THR A 163 -4.84 2.75 15.25
CA THR A 163 -3.73 3.68 15.08
C THR A 163 -4.13 5.14 15.04
N MET A 164 -5.41 5.48 14.85
CA MET A 164 -5.94 6.86 14.79
C MET A 164 -6.83 7.17 16.01
N PHE A 165 -7.58 6.17 16.48
CA PHE A 165 -8.49 6.31 17.62
C PHE A 165 -7.74 6.52 18.94
N PHE A 166 -6.62 5.81 19.14
CA PHE A 166 -5.84 5.85 20.38
C PHE A 166 -4.57 6.72 20.27
N GLN A 167 -4.48 7.57 19.25
CA GLN A 167 -3.36 8.50 19.17
C GLN A 167 -3.43 9.50 20.33
N PRO A 168 -2.29 9.84 20.94
CA PRO A 168 -2.24 11.00 21.81
C PRO A 168 -2.80 12.21 21.07
N PHE A 169 -3.59 13.04 21.76
CA PHE A 169 -4.05 14.30 21.20
C PHE A 169 -2.86 15.27 21.21
N ASP A 170 -2.16 15.38 20.09
CA ASP A 170 -0.95 16.22 19.97
C ASP A 170 -1.27 17.73 19.88
N GLY A 171 -2.55 18.11 19.79
CA GLY A 171 -2.99 19.50 19.70
C GLY A 171 -2.52 20.19 18.42
N TYR A 172 -3.36 20.16 17.39
CA TYR A 172 -3.31 21.14 16.30
C TYR A 172 -4.44 22.14 16.46
#